data_AF-A0AAU3URD1-F1
#
_entry.id   AF-A0AAU3URD1-F1
#
_cell.length_a   1.000
_cell.length_b   1.000
_cell.length_c   1.000
_cell.angle_alpha   90.00
_cell.angle_beta   90.00
_cell.angle_gamma   90.00
#
_symmetry.space_group_name_H-M   'P 1'
#
loop_
_entity.id
_entity.type
_entity.pdbx_description
1 polymer ?
#
loop_
_entity_poly.entity_id
_entity_poly.type
_entity_poly.pdbx_seq_one_letter_code
_entity_poly.pdbx_strand_id
1 'polypeptide(L)'
;MLSRHGVHAEVWAMERRSQHLADRTGMRAAVAAADYRVAVDYYYRGRSIGGRTFQGWLPARKQRFLTDFGVRDAVRDWQLLHTLEIPEPAERARRLFVGGHSLGGPLANFYCQWDFADGPGYQEIAGVLGVDGPITVDPLEIARLRPVSAAAGAAHRALTAATRTGALPASSNWGPLRLGDLAVLTGIAAIAARFEPDSETDILQHVPRGMLLDGLFLLLYPRGGPRRWRLTNAALFGTLFGRVAQATTLANDMGTYAGAVRHKRALLTDLPRIPLAGELLGAVLTQRPLLMPADPHGTLTGWRTSSDAISSFDDTVFAWGNGEFSYLNTYESRRLPVEMVLALIGARTGALRGLQHRDWTDHRPHLTIAGDVFAPIRTRRGPRPNEIDAPGYSHQDMLSATQPDVVVESIAAFLTANAAIARTA
;
A
#
# COMPACT_ATOMS: atom_id res chain seq x y z
N MET A 1 -21.56 -7.73 -6.70
CA MET A 1 -21.60 -7.69 -5.22
C MET A 1 -22.55 -6.59 -4.76
N LEU A 2 -22.21 -5.31 -4.91
CA LEU A 2 -23.12 -4.18 -4.60
C LEU A 2 -24.49 -4.27 -5.31
N SER A 3 -24.51 -4.77 -6.55
CA SER A 3 -25.75 -5.03 -7.30
C SER A 3 -26.71 -6.01 -6.62
N ARG A 4 -26.20 -6.97 -5.82
CA ARG A 4 -27.05 -7.89 -5.04
C ARG A 4 -27.79 -7.18 -3.90
N HIS A 5 -27.29 -6.02 -3.48
CA HIS A 5 -27.91 -5.13 -2.50
C HIS A 5 -28.70 -3.99 -3.17
N GLY A 6 -28.94 -4.06 -4.49
CA GLY A 6 -29.62 -3.00 -5.24
C GLY A 6 -28.80 -1.71 -5.38
N VAL A 7 -27.51 -1.74 -5.07
CA VAL A 7 -26.60 -0.59 -5.21
C VAL A 7 -25.89 -0.65 -6.55
N HIS A 8 -26.10 0.39 -7.36
CA HIS A 8 -25.29 0.67 -8.54
C HIS A 8 -24.23 1.70 -8.14
N ALA A 9 -22.97 1.33 -8.29
CA ALA A 9 -21.85 2.20 -7.98
C ALA A 9 -20.87 2.21 -9.16
N GLU A 10 -20.33 3.39 -9.43
CA GLU A 10 -19.15 3.58 -10.25
C GLU A 10 -17.95 3.80 -9.32
N VAL A 11 -16.84 3.13 -9.62
CA VAL A 11 -15.63 3.20 -8.78
C VAL A 11 -14.53 3.91 -9.56
N TRP A 12 -14.05 5.02 -9.03
CA TRP A 12 -12.91 5.74 -9.56
C TRP A 12 -11.67 5.46 -8.72
N ALA A 13 -10.61 5.00 -9.37
CA ALA A 13 -9.30 4.85 -8.77
C ALA A 13 -8.36 5.87 -9.42
N MET A 14 -7.75 6.72 -8.59
CA MET A 14 -6.81 7.74 -9.08
C MET A 14 -5.38 7.27 -8.88
N GLU A 15 -4.65 7.15 -9.99
CA GLU A 15 -3.22 6.92 -9.96
C GLU A 15 -2.48 8.21 -9.54
N ARG A 16 -1.47 8.10 -8.68
CA ARG A 16 -0.68 9.27 -8.27
C ARG A 16 0.14 9.80 -9.45
N ARG A 17 0.26 11.12 -9.58
CA ARG A 17 0.96 11.81 -10.69
C ARG A 17 2.32 11.20 -11.06
N SER A 18 3.12 10.79 -10.07
CA SER A 18 4.46 10.26 -10.29
C SER A 18 4.51 8.84 -10.85
N GLN A 19 3.39 8.13 -10.88
CA GLN A 19 3.33 6.75 -11.36
C GLN A 19 3.55 6.62 -12.87
N HIS A 20 3.23 7.65 -13.64
CA HIS A 20 3.51 7.73 -15.08
C HIS A 20 5.00 7.77 -15.43
N LEU A 21 5.88 7.96 -14.44
CA LEU A 21 7.34 7.91 -14.63
C LEU A 21 7.89 6.49 -14.61
N ALA A 22 7.11 5.51 -14.15
CA ALA A 22 7.53 4.12 -14.11
C ALA A 22 7.76 3.58 -15.53
N ASP A 23 8.96 3.04 -15.80
CA ASP A 23 9.24 2.40 -17.08
C ASP A 23 8.58 1.02 -17.15
N ARG A 24 7.38 0.95 -17.74
CA ARG A 24 6.58 -0.28 -17.93
C ARG A 24 6.97 -1.12 -19.14
N THR A 25 7.99 -0.72 -19.90
CA THR A 25 8.30 -1.32 -21.21
C THR A 25 8.60 -2.81 -21.11
N GLY A 26 9.51 -3.19 -20.20
CA GLY A 26 9.89 -4.59 -19.99
C GLY A 26 8.73 -5.45 -19.50
N MET A 27 7.94 -4.95 -18.56
CA MET A 27 6.78 -5.68 -18.01
C MET A 27 5.70 -5.94 -19.05
N ARG A 28 5.28 -4.91 -19.80
CA ARG A 28 4.27 -5.05 -20.85
C ARG A 28 4.70 -6.04 -21.93
N ALA A 29 5.97 -5.95 -22.34
CA ALA A 29 6.52 -6.87 -23.34
C ALA A 29 6.59 -8.31 -22.82
N ALA A 30 6.99 -8.52 -21.56
CA ALA A 30 7.04 -9.84 -20.96
C ALA A 30 5.64 -10.48 -20.83
N VAL A 31 4.63 -9.69 -20.45
CA VAL A 31 3.23 -10.17 -20.42
C VAL A 31 2.72 -10.50 -21.82
N ALA A 32 2.99 -9.65 -22.81
CA ALA A 32 2.59 -9.90 -24.19
C ALA A 32 3.26 -11.15 -24.79
N ALA A 33 4.50 -11.44 -24.39
CA ALA A 33 5.24 -12.61 -24.82
C ALA A 33 4.97 -13.88 -23.98
N ALA A 34 4.23 -13.75 -22.86
CA ALA A 34 4.10 -14.78 -21.83
C ALA A 34 5.47 -15.32 -21.34
N ASP A 35 6.49 -14.46 -21.28
CA ASP A 35 7.87 -14.83 -20.91
C ASP A 35 8.51 -13.78 -19.99
N TYR A 36 8.68 -14.12 -18.72
CA TYR A 36 9.29 -13.23 -17.72
C TYR A 36 10.75 -12.89 -18.03
N ARG A 37 11.45 -13.71 -18.83
CA ARG A 37 12.86 -13.50 -19.19
C ARG A 37 13.02 -12.24 -20.03
N VAL A 38 12.00 -11.83 -20.78
CA VAL A 38 11.97 -10.55 -21.51
C VAL A 38 12.15 -9.37 -20.54
N ALA A 39 11.47 -9.39 -19.40
CA ALA A 39 11.61 -8.35 -18.38
C ALA A 39 12.96 -8.44 -17.65
N VAL A 40 13.43 -9.66 -17.33
CA VAL A 40 14.78 -9.87 -16.76
C VAL A 40 15.85 -9.27 -17.67
N ASP A 41 15.80 -9.59 -18.96
CA ASP A 41 16.76 -9.11 -19.94
C ASP A 41 16.72 -7.58 -20.08
N TYR A 42 15.52 -6.98 -20.07
CA TYR A 42 15.34 -5.53 -20.18
C TYR A 42 15.84 -4.78 -18.93
N TYR A 43 15.38 -5.19 -17.74
CA TYR A 43 15.66 -4.45 -16.49
C TYR A 43 17.04 -4.76 -15.90
N TYR A 44 17.58 -5.96 -16.10
CA TYR A 44 18.81 -6.39 -15.44
C TYR A 44 19.99 -6.67 -16.37
N ARG A 45 19.76 -6.89 -17.68
CA ARG A 45 20.83 -7.21 -18.64
C ARG A 45 20.98 -6.21 -19.78
N GLY A 46 20.23 -5.12 -19.75
CA GLY A 46 20.36 -4.01 -20.70
C GLY A 46 19.84 -4.30 -22.11
N ARG A 47 19.03 -5.34 -22.30
CA ARG A 47 18.43 -5.65 -23.61
C ARG A 47 17.43 -4.58 -24.02
N SER A 48 17.41 -4.26 -25.31
CA SER A 48 16.47 -3.28 -25.86
C SER A 48 15.13 -3.90 -26.27
N ILE A 49 14.03 -3.16 -26.08
CA ILE A 49 12.70 -3.48 -26.59
C ILE A 49 12.21 -2.26 -27.39
N GLY A 50 11.93 -2.45 -28.68
CA GLY A 50 11.49 -1.35 -29.55
C GLY A 50 12.48 -0.16 -29.57
N GLY A 51 13.78 -0.44 -29.55
CA GLY A 51 14.83 0.60 -29.52
C GLY A 51 15.04 1.29 -28.17
N ARG A 52 14.27 0.92 -27.14
CA ARG A 52 14.42 1.46 -25.77
C ARG A 52 15.20 0.49 -24.90
N THR A 53 16.07 0.98 -24.03
CA THR A 53 16.73 0.21 -22.96
C THR A 53 16.40 0.84 -21.62
N PHE A 54 16.38 0.04 -20.55
CA PHE A 54 16.16 0.54 -19.21
C PHE A 54 17.29 1.49 -18.80
N GLN A 55 16.98 2.76 -18.60
CA GLN A 55 17.96 3.81 -18.26
C GLN A 55 18.30 3.85 -16.76
N GLY A 56 17.77 2.91 -15.97
CA GLY A 56 17.77 2.99 -14.53
C GLY A 56 16.78 4.03 -13.99
N TRP A 57 16.80 4.20 -12.66
CA TRP A 57 15.98 5.19 -11.97
C TRP A 57 16.49 6.61 -12.22
N LEU A 58 15.58 7.58 -12.32
CA LEU A 58 15.96 8.99 -12.46
C LEU A 58 16.92 9.40 -11.34
N PRO A 59 18.02 10.10 -11.63
CA PRO A 59 18.91 10.58 -10.57
C PRO A 59 18.21 11.64 -9.72
N ALA A 60 18.57 11.73 -8.43
CA ALA A 60 17.92 12.61 -7.44
C ALA A 60 17.72 14.07 -7.92
N ARG A 61 18.68 14.64 -8.67
CA ARG A 61 18.56 16.00 -9.24
C ARG A 61 17.37 16.17 -10.20
N LYS A 62 17.01 15.12 -10.94
CA LYS A 62 15.87 15.10 -11.88
C LYS A 62 14.55 14.79 -11.16
N GLN A 63 14.60 14.41 -9.89
CA GLN A 63 13.42 14.10 -9.07
C GLN A 63 12.93 15.29 -8.24
N ARG A 64 13.55 16.48 -8.36
CA ARG A 64 13.21 17.66 -7.54
C ARG A 64 11.76 18.08 -7.62
N PHE A 65 11.06 17.86 -8.74
CA PHE A 65 9.62 18.14 -8.82
C PHE A 65 8.79 17.37 -7.78
N LEU A 66 9.26 16.21 -7.29
CA LEU A 66 8.58 15.45 -6.23
C LEU A 66 8.54 16.21 -4.90
N THR A 67 9.39 17.22 -4.68
CA THR A 67 9.33 18.04 -3.46
C THR A 67 8.02 18.81 -3.33
N ASP A 68 7.27 18.94 -4.42
CA ASP A 68 5.98 19.61 -4.45
C ASP A 68 4.79 18.66 -4.38
N PHE A 69 5.01 17.35 -4.30
CA PHE A 69 3.91 16.38 -4.19
C PHE A 69 3.73 15.97 -2.72
N GLY A 70 2.85 16.67 -2.02
CA GLY A 70 2.48 16.39 -0.62
C GLY A 70 0.99 16.09 -0.44
N VAL A 71 0.53 16.14 0.82
CA VAL A 71 -0.89 15.90 1.17
C VAL A 71 -1.80 16.89 0.47
N ARG A 72 -1.39 18.18 0.43
CA ARG A 72 -2.14 19.23 -0.26
C ARG A 72 -2.41 18.88 -1.71
N ASP A 73 -1.39 18.39 -2.40
CA ASP A 73 -1.44 18.16 -3.84
C ASP A 73 -2.28 16.91 -4.14
N ALA A 74 -2.16 15.86 -3.32
CA ALA A 74 -3.05 14.69 -3.39
C ALA A 74 -4.53 15.04 -3.15
N VAL A 75 -4.82 15.85 -2.13
CA VAL A 75 -6.20 16.27 -1.80
C VAL A 75 -6.78 17.19 -2.89
N ARG A 76 -5.96 18.05 -3.49
CA ARG A 76 -6.37 18.89 -4.62
C ARG A 76 -6.60 18.10 -5.91
N ASP A 77 -5.85 17.03 -6.14
CA ASP A 77 -6.09 16.13 -7.27
C ASP A 77 -7.45 15.44 -7.14
N TRP A 78 -7.80 15.00 -5.94
CA TRP A 78 -9.12 14.44 -5.66
C TRP A 78 -10.21 15.48 -5.90
N GLN A 79 -10.05 16.69 -5.36
CA GLN A 79 -11.01 17.78 -5.55
C GLN A 79 -11.22 18.12 -7.03
N LEU A 80 -10.13 18.19 -7.80
CA LEU A 80 -10.19 18.45 -9.24
C LEU A 80 -11.00 17.36 -9.95
N LEU A 81 -10.71 16.09 -9.71
CA LEU A 81 -11.44 14.98 -10.33
C LEU A 81 -12.92 15.00 -9.93
N HIS A 82 -13.23 15.17 -8.64
CA HIS A 82 -14.61 15.21 -8.16
C HIS A 82 -15.41 16.36 -8.78
N THR A 83 -14.81 17.55 -8.91
CA THR A 83 -15.46 18.73 -9.50
C THR A 83 -15.58 18.67 -11.02
N LEU A 84 -14.70 17.94 -11.70
CA LEU A 84 -14.81 17.71 -13.14
C LEU A 84 -15.92 16.69 -13.45
N GLU A 85 -15.95 15.56 -12.72
CA GLU A 85 -16.87 14.46 -13.01
C GLU A 85 -18.27 14.66 -12.41
N ILE A 86 -18.36 15.40 -11.30
CA ILE A 86 -19.62 15.76 -10.64
C ILE A 86 -19.59 17.25 -10.31
N PRO A 87 -19.86 18.14 -11.29
CA PRO A 87 -19.69 19.59 -11.12
C PRO A 87 -20.55 20.21 -10.02
N GLU A 88 -21.78 19.72 -9.85
CA GLU A 88 -22.71 20.26 -8.86
C GLU A 88 -22.36 19.80 -7.43
N PRO A 89 -22.03 20.73 -6.50
CA PRO A 89 -21.67 20.37 -5.12
C PRO A 89 -22.78 19.61 -4.39
N ALA A 90 -24.04 19.94 -4.66
CA ALA A 90 -25.19 19.25 -4.10
C ALA A 90 -25.25 17.78 -4.53
N GLU A 91 -24.95 17.48 -5.80
CA GLU A 91 -24.88 16.10 -6.28
C GLU A 91 -23.69 15.35 -5.67
N ARG A 92 -22.52 16.00 -5.51
CA ARG A 92 -21.39 15.39 -4.80
C ARG A 92 -21.76 15.02 -3.37
N ALA A 93 -22.31 15.97 -2.62
CA ALA A 93 -22.77 15.77 -1.23
C ALA A 93 -23.79 14.63 -1.08
N ARG A 94 -24.48 14.27 -2.17
CA ARG A 94 -25.53 13.27 -2.22
C ARG A 94 -25.03 11.87 -2.58
N ARG A 95 -24.04 11.76 -3.47
CA ARG A 95 -23.66 10.46 -4.06
C ARG A 95 -22.16 10.13 -4.04
N LEU A 96 -21.30 11.10 -3.75
CA LEU A 96 -19.86 10.89 -3.76
C LEU A 96 -19.40 10.30 -2.42
N PHE A 97 -18.89 9.08 -2.46
CA PHE A 97 -18.17 8.48 -1.34
C PHE A 97 -16.67 8.58 -1.62
N VAL A 98 -15.90 9.02 -0.63
CA VAL A 98 -14.43 9.06 -0.74
C VAL A 98 -13.83 8.05 0.22
N GLY A 99 -12.67 7.51 -0.15
CA GLY A 99 -12.09 6.48 0.67
C GLY A 99 -10.81 5.92 0.11
N GLY A 100 -10.29 4.93 0.80
CA GLY A 100 -9.20 4.15 0.26
C GLY A 100 -8.62 3.16 1.23
N HIS A 101 -7.74 2.33 0.68
CA HIS A 101 -6.99 1.35 1.43
C HIS A 101 -5.70 1.94 1.98
N SER A 102 -5.26 1.50 3.17
CA SER A 102 -3.97 1.88 3.73
C SER A 102 -3.80 3.40 3.77
N LEU A 103 -2.83 3.96 3.02
CA LEU A 103 -2.61 5.40 2.84
C LEU A 103 -3.84 6.15 2.30
N GLY A 104 -4.72 5.49 1.54
CA GLY A 104 -5.96 6.06 1.05
C GLY A 104 -6.94 6.44 2.16
N GLY A 105 -6.94 5.73 3.29
CA GLY A 105 -7.76 6.07 4.46
C GLY A 105 -7.40 7.44 5.05
N PRO A 106 -6.14 7.67 5.47
CA PRO A 106 -5.68 8.98 5.92
C PRO A 106 -5.83 10.07 4.86
N LEU A 107 -5.66 9.77 3.57
CA LEU A 107 -5.92 10.76 2.50
C LEU A 107 -7.38 11.18 2.43
N ALA A 108 -8.33 10.25 2.53
CA ALA A 108 -9.76 10.56 2.59
C ALA A 108 -10.09 11.43 3.82
N ASN A 109 -9.48 11.13 4.96
CA ASN A 109 -9.56 11.96 6.15
C ASN A 109 -8.98 13.37 5.96
N PHE A 110 -7.88 13.51 5.24
CA PHE A 110 -7.29 14.82 4.94
C PHE A 110 -8.14 15.61 3.96
N TYR A 111 -8.78 14.95 2.99
CA TYR A 111 -9.76 15.57 2.10
C TYR A 111 -10.93 16.15 2.90
N CYS A 112 -11.50 15.37 3.83
CA CYS A 112 -12.64 15.82 4.65
C CYS A 112 -12.31 17.03 5.53
N GLN A 113 -11.10 17.04 6.11
CA GLN A 113 -10.62 18.17 6.92
C GLN A 113 -10.30 19.41 6.10
N TRP A 114 -10.13 19.27 4.78
CA TRP A 114 -9.56 20.31 3.96
C TRP A 114 -10.54 21.46 3.76
N ASP A 115 -10.06 22.68 3.97
CA ASP A 115 -10.78 23.92 3.68
C ASP A 115 -10.49 24.33 2.24
N PHE A 116 -11.42 24.03 1.34
CA PHE A 116 -11.36 24.44 -0.07
C PHE A 116 -11.97 25.83 -0.25
N ALA A 117 -11.83 26.38 -1.46
CA ALA A 117 -12.42 27.69 -1.78
C ALA A 117 -13.95 27.67 -1.69
N ASP A 118 -14.57 26.54 -2.02
CA ASP A 118 -16.03 26.34 -2.03
C ASP A 118 -16.56 25.78 -0.70
N GLY A 119 -15.69 25.63 0.31
CA GLY A 119 -16.03 25.15 1.65
C GLY A 119 -15.23 23.92 2.11
N PRO A 120 -15.58 23.37 3.28
CA PRO A 120 -14.97 22.15 3.81
C PRO A 120 -15.19 20.95 2.88
N GLY A 121 -14.15 20.13 2.65
CA GLY A 121 -14.23 18.96 1.80
C GLY A 121 -15.29 17.94 2.24
N TYR A 122 -15.55 17.83 3.54
CA TYR A 122 -16.60 16.96 4.05
C TYR A 122 -18.01 17.39 3.60
N GLN A 123 -18.23 18.66 3.23
CA GLN A 123 -19.53 19.12 2.74
C GLN A 123 -19.84 18.60 1.34
N GLU A 124 -18.84 18.16 0.59
CA GLU A 124 -19.00 17.70 -0.79
C GLU A 124 -19.19 16.18 -0.92
N ILE A 125 -19.30 15.43 0.17
CA ILE A 125 -19.33 13.97 0.10
C ILE A 125 -20.52 13.41 0.88
N ALA A 126 -21.02 12.26 0.44
CA ALA A 126 -22.05 11.50 1.12
C ALA A 126 -21.50 10.69 2.30
N GLY A 127 -20.23 10.26 2.24
CA GLY A 127 -19.59 9.50 3.32
C GLY A 127 -18.15 9.09 3.04
N VAL A 128 -17.51 8.49 4.04
CA VAL A 128 -16.08 8.11 4.00
C VAL A 128 -15.85 6.64 4.29
N LEU A 129 -15.04 5.96 3.49
CA LEU A 129 -14.68 4.56 3.68
C LEU A 129 -13.16 4.35 3.82
N GLY A 130 -12.73 3.73 4.91
CA GLY A 130 -11.35 3.24 5.09
C GLY A 130 -11.31 1.72 5.04
N VAL A 131 -10.38 1.14 4.27
CA VAL A 131 -10.11 -0.30 4.28
C VAL A 131 -8.69 -0.55 4.74
N ASP A 132 -8.53 -1.18 5.89
CA ASP A 132 -7.24 -1.40 6.55
C ASP A 132 -6.34 -0.17 6.51
N GLY A 133 -6.92 0.98 6.87
CA GLY A 133 -6.29 2.30 6.84
C GLY A 133 -7.12 3.29 7.66
N PRO A 134 -6.53 3.99 8.66
CA PRO A 134 -7.30 4.80 9.59
C PRO A 134 -7.81 6.06 8.90
N ILE A 135 -9.12 6.30 8.97
CA ILE A 135 -9.74 7.56 8.51
C ILE A 135 -9.87 8.58 9.64
N THR A 136 -9.42 8.29 10.87
CA THR A 136 -9.38 9.29 11.94
C THR A 136 -7.96 9.80 12.11
N VAL A 137 -7.81 11.12 12.19
CA VAL A 137 -6.53 11.85 12.24
C VAL A 137 -5.58 11.32 13.32
N ASP A 138 -6.11 10.84 14.44
CA ASP A 138 -5.30 10.58 15.62
C ASP A 138 -5.74 9.26 16.27
N PRO A 139 -5.28 8.12 15.73
CA PRO A 139 -5.71 6.81 16.22
C PRO A 139 -5.25 6.56 17.66
N LEU A 140 -4.31 7.35 18.21
CA LEU A 140 -3.81 7.24 19.59
C LEU A 140 -4.26 8.40 20.49
N GLU A 141 -5.04 9.35 19.98
CA GLU A 141 -5.53 10.53 20.72
C GLU A 141 -4.42 11.46 21.28
N ILE A 142 -3.21 11.41 20.69
CA ILE A 142 -2.01 12.14 21.13
C ILE A 142 -1.89 13.54 20.50
N ALA A 143 -2.53 13.80 19.37
CA ALA A 143 -2.49 15.07 18.66
C ALA A 143 -3.25 16.20 19.41
N ARG A 144 -4.06 15.84 20.42
CA ARG A 144 -4.69 16.80 21.35
C ARG A 144 -3.66 17.45 22.29
N LEU A 145 -2.51 16.80 22.48
CA LEU A 145 -1.43 17.33 23.30
C LEU A 145 -0.72 18.47 22.53
N ARG A 146 -0.83 19.70 23.05
CA ARG A 146 -0.20 20.90 22.46
C ARG A 146 1.30 20.73 22.17
N PRO A 147 2.11 20.12 23.06
CA PRO A 147 3.53 19.90 22.77
C PRO A 147 3.77 18.99 21.56
N VAL A 148 2.95 17.94 21.39
CA VAL A 148 3.07 16.98 20.28
C VAL A 148 2.75 17.66 18.95
N SER A 149 1.63 18.37 18.87
CA SER A 149 1.22 19.09 17.65
C SER A 149 2.19 20.23 17.30
N ALA A 150 2.73 20.95 18.29
CA ALA A 150 3.76 21.96 18.07
C ALA A 150 5.06 21.36 17.54
N ALA A 151 5.54 20.25 18.13
CA ALA A 151 6.72 19.52 17.67
C ALA A 151 6.52 18.99 16.24
N ALA A 152 5.35 18.43 15.93
CA ALA A 152 5.00 17.98 14.59
C ALA A 152 5.02 19.15 13.58
N GLY A 153 4.48 20.30 13.96
CA GLY A 153 4.50 21.51 13.13
C GLY A 153 5.91 22.06 12.88
N ALA A 154 6.81 21.94 13.85
CA ALA A 154 8.23 22.29 13.71
C ALA A 154 8.98 21.29 12.82
N ALA A 155 8.79 19.99 13.05
CA ALA A 155 9.35 18.92 12.23
C ALA A 155 8.90 19.05 10.77
N HIS A 156 7.62 19.37 10.53
CA HIS A 156 7.09 19.61 9.18
C HIS A 156 7.85 20.73 8.45
N ARG A 157 8.09 21.87 9.13
CA ARG A 157 8.85 22.99 8.53
C ARG A 157 10.30 22.60 8.24
N ALA A 158 10.96 21.94 9.19
CA ALA A 158 12.36 21.53 9.06
C ALA A 158 12.55 20.51 7.91
N LEU A 159 11.72 19.48 7.85
CA LEU A 159 11.79 18.45 6.80
C LEU A 159 11.43 19.01 5.43
N THR A 160 10.43 19.89 5.34
CA THR A 160 10.10 20.59 4.09
C THR A 160 11.27 21.44 3.60
N ALA A 161 11.93 22.18 4.49
CA ALA A 161 13.11 22.96 4.14
C ALA A 161 14.25 22.06 3.66
N ALA A 162 14.55 20.98 4.38
CA ALA A 162 15.62 20.05 4.03
C ALA A 162 15.38 19.36 2.67
N THR A 163 14.14 18.97 2.36
CA THR A 163 13.80 18.42 1.05
C THR A 163 13.90 19.46 -0.06
N ARG A 164 13.50 20.71 0.18
CA ARG A 164 13.62 21.82 -0.80
C ARG A 164 15.06 22.24 -1.08
N THR A 165 15.93 22.28 -0.06
CA THR A 165 17.35 22.59 -0.23
C THR A 165 18.14 21.42 -0.83
N GLY A 166 17.53 20.24 -0.91
CA GLY A 166 18.19 19.01 -1.38
C GLY A 166 19.06 18.33 -0.32
N ALA A 167 19.01 18.79 0.93
CA ALA A 167 19.61 18.09 2.07
C ALA A 167 18.93 16.73 2.34
N LEU A 168 17.65 16.60 1.98
CA LEU A 168 16.92 15.34 1.95
C LEU A 168 16.45 14.96 0.53
N PRO A 169 16.30 13.66 0.26
CA PRO A 169 15.72 13.17 -0.98
C PRO A 169 14.33 13.72 -1.28
N ALA A 170 14.05 14.01 -2.55
CA ALA A 170 12.71 14.33 -3.00
C ALA A 170 11.82 13.08 -3.14
N SER A 171 12.39 11.94 -3.53
CA SER A 171 11.69 10.65 -3.59
C SER A 171 12.01 9.77 -2.38
N SER A 172 11.05 8.91 -2.04
CA SER A 172 11.27 7.75 -1.17
C SER A 172 12.13 6.68 -1.84
N ASN A 173 12.26 6.68 -3.17
CA ASN A 173 13.10 5.78 -3.97
C ASN A 173 14.56 6.30 -4.08
N TRP A 174 15.20 6.58 -2.94
CA TRP A 174 16.59 7.06 -2.86
C TRP A 174 17.47 6.10 -2.05
N GLY A 175 18.73 5.95 -2.48
CA GLY A 175 19.78 5.33 -1.68
C GLY A 175 19.63 3.80 -1.68
N PRO A 176 19.87 3.11 -0.55
CA PRO A 176 19.61 1.68 -0.50
C PRO A 176 18.10 1.40 -0.61
N LEU A 177 17.19 2.17 0.00
CA LEU A 177 15.74 1.88 0.06
C LEU A 177 15.00 2.18 -1.27
N ARG A 178 15.31 1.43 -2.32
CA ARG A 178 14.67 1.58 -3.63
C ARG A 178 13.45 0.68 -3.78
N LEU A 179 12.28 1.19 -3.42
CA LEU A 179 10.99 0.48 -3.60
C LEU A 179 10.72 0.12 -5.07
N GLY A 180 11.28 0.88 -6.02
CA GLY A 180 11.20 0.54 -7.44
C GLY A 180 11.85 -0.80 -7.79
N ASP A 181 12.99 -1.13 -7.18
CA ASP A 181 13.68 -2.40 -7.43
C ASP A 181 12.87 -3.59 -6.92
N LEU A 182 12.23 -3.43 -5.76
CA LEU A 182 11.31 -4.43 -5.23
C LEU A 182 10.06 -4.59 -6.11
N ALA A 183 9.48 -3.49 -6.60
CA ALA A 183 8.33 -3.53 -7.50
C ALA A 183 8.65 -4.25 -8.82
N VAL A 184 9.83 -4.00 -9.40
CA VAL A 184 10.31 -4.71 -10.60
C VAL A 184 10.51 -6.19 -10.30
N LEU A 185 11.18 -6.54 -9.20
CA LEU A 185 11.40 -7.94 -8.84
C LEU A 185 10.06 -8.69 -8.64
N THR A 186 9.15 -8.12 -7.85
CA THR A 186 7.85 -8.73 -7.59
C THR A 186 7.01 -8.85 -8.86
N GLY A 187 7.05 -7.85 -9.76
CA GLY A 187 6.37 -7.93 -11.06
C GLY A 187 6.93 -9.03 -11.96
N ILE A 188 8.26 -9.19 -12.04
CA ILE A 188 8.88 -10.28 -12.81
C ILE A 188 8.49 -11.64 -12.21
N ALA A 189 8.56 -11.77 -10.88
CA ALA A 189 8.16 -12.99 -10.18
C ALA A 189 6.67 -13.33 -10.40
N ALA A 190 5.79 -12.32 -10.46
CA ALA A 190 4.37 -12.51 -10.75
C ALA A 190 4.15 -12.98 -12.19
N ILE A 191 4.82 -12.39 -13.18
CA ILE A 191 4.74 -12.83 -14.59
C ILE A 191 5.22 -14.29 -14.70
N ALA A 192 6.30 -14.64 -14.02
CA ALA A 192 6.82 -16.00 -14.00
C ALA A 192 5.84 -16.98 -13.31
N ALA A 193 5.26 -16.59 -12.18
CA ALA A 193 4.25 -17.38 -11.49
C ALA A 193 2.96 -17.55 -12.33
N ARG A 194 2.63 -16.56 -13.16
CA ARG A 194 1.45 -16.59 -14.02
C ARG A 194 1.58 -17.57 -15.18
N PHE A 195 2.74 -17.60 -15.84
CA PHE A 195 2.92 -18.34 -17.09
C PHE A 195 3.71 -19.64 -16.94
N GLU A 196 4.58 -19.74 -15.93
CA GLU A 196 5.42 -20.92 -15.66
C GLU A 196 5.46 -21.25 -14.13
N PRO A 197 4.30 -21.42 -13.44
CA PRO A 197 4.23 -21.50 -11.98
C PRO A 197 5.13 -22.57 -11.35
N ASP A 198 5.18 -23.76 -11.96
CA ASP A 198 5.86 -24.94 -11.41
C ASP A 198 7.34 -25.06 -11.82
N SER A 199 7.81 -24.19 -12.71
CA SER A 199 9.21 -24.21 -13.16
C SER A 199 10.15 -23.70 -12.08
N GLU A 200 11.32 -24.33 -11.94
CA GLU A 200 12.37 -23.84 -11.03
C GLU A 200 12.81 -22.44 -11.46
N THR A 201 12.79 -21.50 -10.52
CA THR A 201 13.05 -20.10 -10.79
C THR A 201 14.55 -19.83 -10.91
N ASP A 202 14.94 -19.01 -11.88
CA ASP A 202 16.30 -18.49 -12.02
C ASP A 202 16.39 -16.97 -11.79
N ILE A 203 15.26 -16.30 -11.54
CA ILE A 203 15.14 -14.83 -11.47
C ILE A 203 16.17 -14.23 -10.52
N LEU A 204 16.31 -14.79 -9.32
CA LEU A 204 17.22 -14.27 -8.29
C LEU A 204 18.71 -14.42 -8.63
N GLN A 205 19.05 -15.21 -9.65
CA GLN A 205 20.42 -15.32 -10.17
C GLN A 205 20.76 -14.13 -11.09
N HIS A 206 19.74 -13.52 -11.70
CA HIS A 206 19.89 -12.40 -12.63
C HIS A 206 19.73 -11.03 -11.96
N VAL A 207 19.06 -10.98 -10.80
CA VAL A 207 18.91 -9.74 -10.02
C VAL A 207 20.28 -9.29 -9.51
N PRO A 208 20.72 -8.04 -9.80
CA PRO A 208 22.00 -7.52 -9.30
C PRO A 208 22.13 -7.66 -7.77
N ARG A 209 23.35 -7.95 -7.31
CA ARG A 209 23.65 -7.91 -5.87
C ARG A 209 23.68 -6.46 -5.40
N GLY A 210 23.16 -6.22 -4.20
CA GLY A 210 22.98 -4.87 -3.70
C GLY A 210 22.59 -4.87 -2.23
N MET A 211 23.09 -3.87 -1.50
CA MET A 211 22.94 -3.76 -0.05
C MET A 211 21.49 -3.83 0.42
N LEU A 212 20.53 -3.34 -0.37
CA LEU A 212 19.11 -3.36 0.00
C LEU A 212 18.48 -4.74 -0.12
N LEU A 213 18.39 -5.29 -1.33
CA LEU A 213 17.71 -6.56 -1.55
C LEU A 213 18.39 -7.68 -0.77
N ASP A 214 19.73 -7.66 -0.72
CA ASP A 214 20.47 -8.63 0.07
C ASP A 214 20.29 -8.38 1.58
N GLY A 215 20.22 -7.13 2.03
CA GLY A 215 19.89 -6.79 3.42
C GLY A 215 18.48 -7.17 3.83
N LEU A 216 17.47 -6.92 2.98
CA LEU A 216 16.08 -7.34 3.16
C LEU A 216 16.00 -8.87 3.22
N PHE A 217 16.71 -9.56 2.32
CA PHE A 217 16.78 -11.01 2.35
C PHE A 217 17.45 -11.51 3.62
N LEU A 218 18.55 -10.91 4.09
CA LEU A 218 19.16 -11.29 5.36
C LEU A 218 18.23 -11.06 6.56
N LEU A 219 17.48 -9.96 6.54
CA LEU A 219 16.52 -9.61 7.58
C LEU A 219 15.34 -10.59 7.65
N LEU A 220 14.81 -10.99 6.48
CA LEU A 220 13.64 -11.87 6.37
C LEU A 220 14.00 -13.37 6.30
N TYR A 221 15.24 -13.71 5.93
CA TYR A 221 15.67 -15.07 5.58
C TYR A 221 17.12 -15.35 6.05
N PRO A 222 17.31 -16.15 7.11
CA PRO A 222 18.65 -16.44 7.61
C PRO A 222 19.49 -17.29 6.63
N ARG A 223 20.83 -17.21 6.74
CA ARG A 223 21.81 -18.06 6.03
C ARG A 223 21.80 -17.98 4.49
N GLY A 224 21.77 -16.77 3.94
CA GLY A 224 22.04 -16.52 2.51
C GLY A 224 20.81 -16.22 1.65
N GLY A 225 19.62 -16.23 2.25
CA GLY A 225 18.38 -15.77 1.61
C GLY A 225 17.88 -16.64 0.45
N PRO A 226 16.79 -16.24 -0.22
CA PRO A 226 16.15 -17.03 -1.26
C PRO A 226 17.00 -17.19 -2.53
N ARG A 227 18.11 -16.46 -2.68
CA ARG A 227 18.98 -16.53 -3.87
C ARG A 227 19.62 -17.91 -4.10
N ARG A 228 19.71 -18.75 -3.08
CA ARG A 228 20.26 -20.11 -3.16
C ARG A 228 19.21 -21.19 -2.93
N TRP A 229 17.94 -20.80 -2.85
CA TRP A 229 16.86 -21.74 -2.59
C TRP A 229 16.35 -22.32 -3.91
N ARG A 230 15.98 -23.60 -3.88
CA ARG A 230 15.31 -24.26 -4.98
C ARG A 230 13.82 -24.01 -4.87
N LEU A 231 13.34 -22.99 -5.56
CA LEU A 231 11.95 -22.55 -5.55
C LEU A 231 11.37 -22.66 -6.95
N THR A 232 10.10 -23.03 -7.04
CA THR A 232 9.30 -22.77 -8.25
C THR A 232 9.04 -21.26 -8.39
N ASN A 233 8.62 -20.80 -9.57
CA ASN A 233 8.24 -19.40 -9.78
C ASN A 233 7.08 -18.98 -8.86
N ALA A 234 6.08 -19.85 -8.67
CA ALA A 234 4.99 -19.61 -7.72
C ALA A 234 5.51 -19.46 -6.29
N ALA A 235 6.44 -20.32 -5.86
CA ALA A 235 7.04 -20.23 -4.54
C ALA A 235 7.91 -18.99 -4.35
N LEU A 236 8.60 -18.50 -5.38
CA LEU A 236 9.33 -17.24 -5.30
C LEU A 236 8.36 -16.06 -5.10
N PHE A 237 7.28 -15.99 -5.86
CA PHE A 237 6.26 -14.94 -5.68
C PHE A 237 5.66 -15.01 -4.26
N GLY A 238 5.29 -16.21 -3.80
CA GLY A 238 4.85 -16.45 -2.44
C GLY A 238 5.89 -16.08 -1.37
N THR A 239 7.18 -16.28 -1.64
CA THR A 239 8.27 -15.84 -0.76
C THR A 239 8.34 -14.31 -0.66
N LEU A 240 8.13 -13.60 -1.77
CA LEU A 240 8.23 -12.15 -1.82
C LEU A 240 6.99 -11.44 -1.25
N PHE A 241 5.82 -12.06 -1.30
CA PHE A 241 4.55 -11.38 -1.07
C PHE A 241 3.59 -12.12 -0.11
N GLY A 242 3.76 -13.43 0.08
CA GLY A 242 2.91 -14.25 0.92
C GLY A 242 3.05 -13.94 2.41
N ARG A 243 1.91 -13.91 3.11
CA ARG A 243 1.79 -13.62 4.54
C ARG A 243 2.61 -14.56 5.41
N VAL A 244 2.70 -15.85 5.05
CA VAL A 244 3.54 -16.79 5.80
C VAL A 244 5.03 -16.51 5.62
N ALA A 245 5.44 -15.83 4.55
CA ALA A 245 6.83 -15.63 4.19
C ALA A 245 7.38 -14.27 4.65
N GLN A 246 6.59 -13.21 4.78
CA GLN A 246 7.11 -11.93 5.25
C GLN A 246 6.17 -11.20 6.21
N ALA A 247 6.78 -10.36 7.05
CA ALA A 247 6.08 -9.66 8.12
C ALA A 247 5.58 -8.27 7.76
N THR A 248 5.83 -7.77 6.55
CA THR A 248 5.58 -6.34 6.25
C THR A 248 4.14 -6.09 5.81
N THR A 249 3.79 -4.80 5.62
CA THR A 249 2.53 -4.38 4.97
C THR A 249 2.40 -4.84 3.53
N LEU A 250 3.41 -5.51 2.94
CA LEU A 250 3.30 -6.18 1.64
C LEU A 250 2.76 -7.62 1.75
N ALA A 251 2.44 -8.10 2.95
CA ALA A 251 1.90 -9.43 3.16
C ALA A 251 0.47 -9.58 2.59
N ASN A 252 0.26 -10.63 1.79
CA ASN A 252 -1.02 -11.09 1.26
C ASN A 252 -1.29 -12.54 1.65
N ASP A 253 -2.53 -12.87 2.03
CA ASP A 253 -2.90 -14.21 2.46
C ASP A 253 -3.35 -15.11 1.30
N MET A 254 -2.38 -15.57 0.50
CA MET A 254 -2.59 -16.39 -0.70
C MET A 254 -2.03 -17.82 -0.59
N GLY A 255 -1.87 -18.34 0.64
CA GLY A 255 -1.43 -19.71 0.89
C GLY A 255 -0.04 -19.85 1.49
N THR A 256 0.63 -20.97 1.19
CA THR A 256 1.87 -21.38 1.84
C THR A 256 2.77 -22.21 0.93
N TYR A 257 3.99 -22.52 1.38
CA TYR A 257 4.89 -23.42 0.65
C TYR A 257 4.31 -24.84 0.54
N ALA A 258 4.53 -25.48 -0.61
CA ALA A 258 4.24 -26.90 -0.79
C ALA A 258 5.32 -27.75 -0.10
N GLY A 259 4.90 -28.78 0.65
CA GLY A 259 5.82 -29.67 1.37
C GLY A 259 6.17 -29.22 2.78
N ALA A 260 7.28 -29.75 3.31
CA ALA A 260 7.68 -29.52 4.70
C ALA A 260 8.17 -28.08 4.91
N VAL A 261 7.62 -27.42 5.93
CA VAL A 261 7.95 -26.05 6.34
C VAL A 261 8.52 -26.03 7.76
N ARG A 262 9.24 -24.96 8.09
CA ARG A 262 9.71 -24.68 9.44
C ARG A 262 9.56 -23.19 9.78
N HIS A 263 9.49 -22.89 11.07
CA HIS A 263 9.48 -21.51 11.53
C HIS A 263 10.79 -20.79 11.22
N LYS A 264 10.68 -19.54 10.78
CA LYS A 264 11.82 -18.63 10.69
C LYS A 264 12.18 -18.15 12.09
N ARG A 265 13.48 -18.19 12.41
CA ARG A 265 14.05 -17.36 13.48
C ARG A 265 14.47 -16.04 12.86
N ALA A 266 13.59 -15.04 12.89
CA ALA A 266 13.84 -13.71 12.32
C ALA A 266 14.05 -12.69 13.44
N LEU A 267 14.96 -11.73 13.24
CA LEU A 267 15.10 -10.57 14.15
C LEU A 267 13.78 -9.79 14.28
N LEU A 268 12.95 -9.81 13.22
CA LEU A 268 11.69 -9.07 13.12
C LEU A 268 10.57 -9.60 14.01
N THR A 269 10.55 -10.87 14.39
CA THR A 269 9.48 -11.43 15.24
C THR A 269 9.58 -10.99 16.70
N ASP A 270 10.75 -10.50 17.13
CA ASP A 270 11.00 -10.04 18.50
C ASP A 270 10.98 -8.50 18.65
N LEU A 271 11.17 -7.76 17.56
CA LEU A 271 11.17 -6.28 17.54
C LEU A 271 9.86 -5.64 18.06
N PRO A 272 8.66 -6.18 17.77
CA PRO A 272 7.42 -5.64 18.30
C PRO A 272 7.24 -5.77 19.83
N ARG A 273 8.15 -6.48 20.52
CA ARG A 273 8.10 -6.70 21.98
C ARG A 273 8.78 -5.60 22.80
N ILE A 274 9.36 -4.59 22.14
CA ILE A 274 10.02 -3.45 22.79
C ILE A 274 8.96 -2.41 23.23
N PRO A 275 8.87 -1.99 24.50
CA PRO A 275 7.88 -1.01 24.96
C PRO A 275 7.97 0.32 24.18
N LEU A 276 6.82 0.88 23.78
CA LEU A 276 6.65 2.15 23.02
C LEU A 276 7.20 2.14 21.58
N ALA A 277 8.41 1.62 21.34
CA ALA A 277 9.03 1.54 20.01
C ALA A 277 8.53 0.33 19.19
N GLY A 278 8.30 -0.81 19.84
CA GLY A 278 7.80 -2.05 19.23
C GLY A 278 6.36 -1.95 18.74
N GLU A 279 5.64 -0.89 19.08
CA GLU A 279 4.21 -0.74 18.83
C GLU A 279 3.95 -0.04 17.49
N LEU A 280 4.70 1.05 17.24
CA LEU A 280 4.76 1.67 15.91
C LEU A 280 5.43 0.74 14.89
N LEU A 281 6.42 -0.06 15.34
CA LEU A 281 7.02 -1.12 14.52
C LEU A 281 6.05 -2.29 14.32
N GLY A 282 5.31 -2.71 15.35
CA GLY A 282 4.32 -3.78 15.30
C GLY A 282 3.04 -3.43 14.52
N ALA A 283 2.74 -2.14 14.35
CA ALA A 283 1.71 -1.65 13.43
C ALA A 283 2.13 -1.75 11.96
N VAL A 284 3.39 -2.12 11.66
CA VAL A 284 3.91 -2.29 10.29
C VAL A 284 4.48 -3.70 10.08
N LEU A 285 4.71 -4.44 11.18
CA LEU A 285 5.30 -5.76 11.22
C LEU A 285 4.38 -6.77 11.91
N THR A 286 4.07 -7.88 11.24
CA THR A 286 3.25 -8.95 11.82
C THR A 286 3.92 -9.56 13.05
N GLN A 287 3.11 -9.91 14.04
CA GLN A 287 3.55 -10.70 15.20
C GLN A 287 3.39 -12.21 14.97
N ARG A 288 2.90 -12.63 13.81
CA ARG A 288 2.70 -14.04 13.49
C ARG A 288 4.03 -14.76 13.22
N PRO A 289 4.12 -16.07 13.54
CA PRO A 289 5.26 -16.88 13.14
C PRO A 289 5.39 -16.92 11.62
N LEU A 290 6.56 -16.55 11.11
CA LEU A 290 6.88 -16.70 9.69
C LEU A 290 7.39 -18.11 9.41
N LEU A 291 7.17 -18.58 8.18
CA LEU A 291 7.54 -19.90 7.69
C LEU A 291 8.55 -19.80 6.54
N MET A 292 9.36 -20.84 6.41
CA MET A 292 10.24 -21.08 5.27
C MET A 292 10.27 -22.58 4.93
N PRO A 293 10.74 -22.97 3.74
CA PRO A 293 10.93 -24.39 3.42
C PRO A 293 11.86 -25.07 4.44
N ALA A 294 11.58 -26.32 4.78
CA ALA A 294 12.39 -27.09 5.73
C ALA A 294 13.78 -27.41 5.14
N ASP A 295 13.81 -27.83 3.88
CA ASP A 295 15.03 -28.09 3.10
C ASP A 295 15.06 -27.22 1.82
N PRO A 296 15.34 -25.91 1.95
CA PRO A 296 15.28 -24.99 0.82
C PRO A 296 16.39 -25.20 -0.21
N HIS A 297 17.40 -26.04 0.05
CA HIS A 297 18.54 -26.25 -0.84
C HIS A 297 18.49 -27.61 -1.55
N GLY A 298 18.02 -28.67 -0.88
CA GLY A 298 17.91 -30.00 -1.48
C GLY A 298 16.63 -30.19 -2.29
N THR A 299 15.52 -29.59 -1.85
CA THR A 299 14.18 -29.87 -2.38
C THR A 299 13.61 -28.68 -3.15
N LEU A 300 13.17 -28.92 -4.40
CA LEU A 300 12.41 -27.93 -5.17
C LEU A 300 11.06 -27.69 -4.50
N THR A 301 10.87 -26.48 -3.98
CA THR A 301 9.69 -26.12 -3.20
C THR A 301 8.66 -25.37 -4.04
N GLY A 302 7.43 -25.87 -4.05
CA GLY A 302 6.26 -25.27 -4.69
C GLY A 302 5.55 -24.23 -3.80
N TRP A 303 4.53 -23.57 -4.35
CA TRP A 303 3.52 -22.85 -3.57
C TRP A 303 2.19 -23.57 -3.68
N ARG A 304 1.39 -23.54 -2.62
CA ARG A 304 0.03 -24.07 -2.62
C ARG A 304 -0.91 -23.06 -1.99
N THR A 305 -2.05 -22.84 -2.64
CA THR A 305 -3.17 -22.14 -2.04
C THR A 305 -3.65 -22.94 -0.83
N SER A 306 -3.86 -22.25 0.29
CA SER A 306 -4.43 -22.87 1.49
C SER A 306 -5.95 -22.75 1.45
N SER A 307 -6.69 -23.71 2.00
CA SER A 307 -8.15 -23.66 2.01
C SER A 307 -8.71 -22.52 2.86
N ASP A 308 -7.91 -21.99 3.78
CA ASP A 308 -8.20 -20.85 4.64
C ASP A 308 -7.57 -19.54 4.13
N ALA A 309 -6.96 -19.54 2.95
CA ALA A 309 -6.42 -18.32 2.34
C ALA A 309 -7.56 -17.36 2.00
N ILE A 310 -7.45 -16.11 2.44
CA ILE A 310 -8.42 -15.06 2.11
C ILE A 310 -8.31 -14.65 0.63
N SER A 311 -7.09 -14.54 0.13
CA SER A 311 -6.81 -14.07 -1.23
C SER A 311 -6.62 -15.21 -2.21
N SER A 312 -7.18 -15.05 -3.41
CA SER A 312 -6.85 -15.89 -4.56
C SER A 312 -5.39 -15.66 -4.96
N PHE A 313 -4.62 -16.75 -5.05
CA PHE A 313 -3.24 -16.69 -5.56
C PHE A 313 -3.20 -16.14 -6.99
N ASP A 314 -4.13 -16.60 -7.84
CA ASP A 314 -4.18 -16.22 -9.25
C ASP A 314 -4.56 -14.74 -9.42
N ASP A 315 -5.49 -14.23 -8.61
CA ASP A 315 -5.87 -12.81 -8.64
C ASP A 315 -4.69 -11.93 -8.21
N THR A 316 -4.00 -12.31 -7.13
CA THR A 316 -2.83 -11.58 -6.64
C THR A 316 -1.66 -11.63 -7.65
N VAL A 317 -1.44 -12.78 -8.29
CA VAL A 317 -0.46 -12.92 -9.37
C VAL A 317 -0.86 -12.07 -10.57
N PHE A 318 -2.14 -12.06 -10.95
CA PHE A 318 -2.64 -11.24 -12.06
C PHE A 318 -2.49 -9.74 -11.76
N ALA A 319 -2.82 -9.31 -10.54
CA ALA A 319 -2.63 -7.94 -10.08
C ALA A 319 -1.18 -7.48 -10.32
N TRP A 320 -0.19 -8.26 -9.87
CA TRP A 320 1.21 -7.90 -10.07
C TRP A 320 1.76 -8.14 -11.48
N GLY A 321 1.23 -9.14 -12.18
CA GLY A 321 1.73 -9.67 -13.46
C GLY A 321 0.88 -9.26 -14.67
N ASN A 322 0.14 -8.15 -14.61
CA ASN A 322 -0.66 -7.64 -15.73
C ASN A 322 0.12 -6.68 -16.66
N GLY A 323 1.35 -6.30 -16.31
CA GLY A 323 2.20 -5.42 -17.13
C GLY A 323 2.10 -3.94 -16.75
N GLU A 324 1.15 -3.58 -15.89
CA GLU A 324 1.02 -2.26 -15.30
C GLU A 324 1.62 -2.27 -13.89
N PHE A 325 2.55 -1.35 -13.60
CA PHE A 325 2.97 -1.12 -12.22
C PHE A 325 1.84 -0.42 -11.48
N SER A 326 0.92 -1.16 -10.87
CA SER A 326 -0.30 -0.56 -10.31
C SER A 326 -0.30 -0.44 -8.78
N TYR A 327 0.62 -1.12 -8.08
CA TYR A 327 0.53 -1.27 -6.62
C TYR A 327 1.64 -0.60 -5.81
N LEU A 328 2.85 -0.49 -6.38
CA LEU A 328 3.94 0.27 -5.77
C LEU A 328 4.33 1.45 -6.63
N ASN A 329 4.47 2.60 -5.97
CA ASN A 329 4.92 3.80 -6.64
C ASN A 329 6.43 3.90 -6.65
N THR A 330 6.99 3.69 -7.84
CA THR A 330 8.43 3.71 -8.09
C THR A 330 9.04 5.11 -7.96
N TYR A 331 8.21 6.16 -8.00
CA TYR A 331 8.59 7.55 -7.78
C TYR A 331 7.72 8.19 -6.70
N GLU A 332 7.49 7.49 -5.60
CA GLU A 332 6.77 8.05 -4.46
C GLU A 332 7.51 9.29 -3.93
N SER A 333 6.78 10.38 -3.74
CA SER A 333 7.33 11.57 -3.10
C SER A 333 7.66 11.26 -1.65
N ARG A 334 8.82 11.71 -1.16
CA ARG A 334 9.14 11.62 0.27
C ARG A 334 8.19 12.48 1.10
N ARG A 335 7.74 13.59 0.52
CA ARG A 335 6.95 14.60 1.21
C ARG A 335 5.59 14.08 1.60
N LEU A 336 4.92 13.30 0.73
CA LEU A 336 3.59 12.78 1.00
C LEU A 336 3.52 11.93 2.29
N PRO A 337 4.21 10.77 2.43
CA PRO A 337 4.12 9.96 3.64
C PRO A 337 4.61 10.68 4.90
N VAL A 338 5.61 11.57 4.79
CA VAL A 338 6.08 12.40 5.91
C VAL A 338 4.99 13.37 6.37
N GLU A 339 4.42 14.14 5.45
CA GLU A 339 3.33 15.06 5.75
C GLU A 339 2.12 14.35 6.32
N MET A 340 1.77 13.15 5.82
CA MET A 340 0.68 12.35 6.35
C MET A 340 0.90 12.00 7.82
N VAL A 341 2.07 11.44 8.19
CA VAL A 341 2.37 11.11 9.59
C VAL A 341 2.30 12.34 10.48
N LEU A 342 2.89 13.45 10.04
CA LEU A 342 2.88 14.70 10.80
C LEU A 342 1.47 15.29 10.93
N ALA A 343 0.66 15.21 9.86
CA ALA A 343 -0.72 15.67 9.85
C ALA A 343 -1.61 14.83 10.78
N LEU A 344 -1.37 13.51 10.87
CA LEU A 344 -2.05 12.62 11.81
C LEU A 344 -1.78 13.08 13.27
N ILE A 345 -0.53 13.39 13.60
CA ILE A 345 -0.17 13.86 14.95
C ILE A 345 -0.38 15.38 15.16
N GLY A 346 -1.10 16.06 14.26
CA GLY A 346 -1.61 17.42 14.48
C GLY A 346 -0.82 18.55 13.81
N ALA A 347 0.12 18.29 12.91
CA ALA A 347 0.78 19.35 12.14
C ALA A 347 -0.20 20.06 11.21
N ARG A 348 -0.23 21.40 11.25
CA ARG A 348 -1.12 22.28 10.46
C ARG A 348 -0.39 23.44 9.80
N THR A 349 0.91 23.30 9.59
CA THR A 349 1.77 24.41 9.14
C THR A 349 2.02 24.32 7.63
N GLY A 350 2.37 25.44 6.99
CA GLY A 350 2.77 25.46 5.59
C GLY A 350 1.72 24.88 4.65
N ALA A 351 2.07 23.82 3.90
CA ALA A 351 1.13 23.17 2.99
C ALA A 351 -0.03 22.47 3.71
N LEU A 352 0.11 22.10 4.99
CA LEU A 352 -0.94 21.43 5.79
C LEU A 352 -1.95 22.39 6.43
N ARG A 353 -1.86 23.69 6.16
CA ARG A 353 -2.77 24.71 6.74
C ARG A 353 -4.24 24.53 6.35
N GLY A 354 -4.51 23.80 5.26
CA GLY A 354 -5.87 23.53 4.80
C GLY A 354 -6.62 22.56 5.72
N LEU A 355 -5.94 21.80 6.57
CA LEU A 355 -6.56 20.80 7.46
C LEU A 355 -7.26 21.45 8.66
N GLN A 356 -8.41 22.08 8.47
CA GLN A 356 -9.10 22.89 9.48
C GLN A 356 -10.23 22.14 10.19
N HIS A 357 -10.90 21.22 9.51
CA HIS A 357 -12.18 20.64 9.95
C HIS A 357 -12.02 19.26 10.61
N ARG A 358 -11.38 19.19 11.78
CA ARG A 358 -11.08 17.91 12.49
C ARG A 358 -12.34 17.18 12.97
N ASP A 359 -13.42 17.91 13.13
CA ASP A 359 -14.75 17.48 13.56
C ASP A 359 -15.60 16.91 12.42
N TRP A 360 -15.06 16.77 11.20
CA TRP A 360 -15.82 16.25 10.05
C TRP A 360 -16.55 14.92 10.33
N THR A 361 -16.03 14.09 11.24
CA THR A 361 -16.64 12.82 11.66
C THR A 361 -18.00 12.98 12.33
N ASP A 362 -18.28 14.16 12.88
CA ASP A 362 -19.56 14.50 13.50
C ASP A 362 -20.61 14.92 12.45
N HIS A 363 -20.15 15.23 11.23
CA HIS A 363 -20.99 15.76 10.15
C HIS A 363 -21.27 14.74 9.04
N ARG A 364 -20.44 13.71 8.88
CA ARG A 364 -20.57 12.72 7.79
C ARG A 364 -20.46 11.27 8.27
N PRO A 365 -21.29 10.37 7.70
CA PRO A 365 -21.18 8.95 7.99
C PRO A 365 -19.84 8.43 7.49
N HIS A 366 -19.25 7.52 8.24
CA HIS A 366 -17.97 6.94 7.92
C HIS A 366 -17.87 5.51 8.41
N LEU A 367 -17.06 4.70 7.73
CA LEU A 367 -16.79 3.31 8.08
C LEU A 367 -15.30 3.03 7.93
N THR A 368 -14.71 2.38 8.93
CA THR A 368 -13.38 1.78 8.84
C THR A 368 -13.51 0.26 8.93
N ILE A 369 -13.05 -0.46 7.91
CA ILE A 369 -12.75 -1.88 8.01
C ILE A 369 -11.31 -2.01 8.50
N ALA A 370 -11.07 -2.65 9.63
CA ALA A 370 -9.74 -2.79 10.19
C ALA A 370 -9.26 -4.25 10.08
N GLY A 371 -8.15 -4.45 9.38
CA GLY A 371 -7.45 -5.73 9.32
C GLY A 371 -6.38 -5.85 10.40
N ASP A 372 -5.52 -6.85 10.22
CA ASP A 372 -4.55 -7.27 11.23
C ASP A 372 -3.47 -6.20 11.51
N VAL A 373 -3.14 -5.34 10.54
CA VAL A 373 -2.09 -4.32 10.66
C VAL A 373 -2.41 -3.32 11.77
N PHE A 374 -3.68 -2.99 11.96
CA PHE A 374 -4.11 -2.02 12.97
C PHE A 374 -4.59 -2.67 14.27
N ALA A 375 -4.60 -4.00 14.36
CA ALA A 375 -5.02 -4.72 15.56
C ALA A 375 -4.30 -4.25 16.84
N PRO A 376 -2.95 -4.07 16.88
CA PRO A 376 -2.27 -3.64 18.10
C PRO A 376 -2.73 -2.26 18.61
N ILE A 377 -2.98 -1.33 17.69
CA ILE A 377 -3.46 0.03 18.01
C ILE A 377 -4.89 -0.05 18.55
N ARG A 378 -5.74 -0.88 17.93
CA ARG A 378 -7.15 -1.06 18.30
C ARG A 378 -7.32 -1.71 19.67
N THR A 379 -6.56 -2.75 19.98
CA THR A 379 -6.61 -3.44 21.28
C THR A 379 -6.44 -2.48 22.46
N ARG A 380 -5.69 -1.38 22.29
CA ARG A 380 -5.48 -0.40 23.36
C ARG A 380 -6.54 0.65 23.52
N ARG A 381 -7.08 1.16 22.40
CA ARG A 381 -8.09 2.24 22.44
C ARG A 381 -9.51 1.72 22.59
N GLY A 382 -9.72 0.42 22.42
CA GLY A 382 -11.04 -0.20 22.41
C GLY A 382 -11.79 -0.04 21.08
N PRO A 383 -12.95 -0.72 20.93
CA PRO A 383 -13.76 -0.66 19.73
C PRO A 383 -14.37 0.73 19.52
N ARG A 384 -14.56 1.14 18.26
CA ARG A 384 -15.28 2.36 17.88
C ARG A 384 -16.56 2.00 17.12
N PRO A 385 -17.66 2.78 17.24
CA PRO A 385 -18.94 2.44 16.60
C PRO A 385 -18.88 2.30 15.08
N ASN A 386 -18.00 3.07 14.43
CA ASN A 386 -17.85 3.12 12.98
C ASN A 386 -16.64 2.32 12.48
N GLU A 387 -16.19 1.34 13.27
CA GLU A 387 -15.07 0.48 12.95
C GLU A 387 -15.47 -1.00 13.06
N ILE A 388 -15.34 -1.71 11.94
CA ILE A 388 -15.60 -3.14 11.84
C ILE A 388 -14.27 -3.89 11.86
N ASP A 389 -14.21 -4.95 12.66
CA ASP A 389 -13.07 -5.86 12.67
C ASP A 389 -13.17 -6.84 11.50
N ALA A 390 -12.07 -7.04 10.78
CA ALA A 390 -11.91 -8.10 9.80
C ALA A 390 -10.75 -9.01 10.24
N PRO A 391 -10.97 -9.90 11.23
CA PRO A 391 -9.91 -10.75 11.76
C PRO A 391 -9.27 -11.62 10.67
N GLY A 392 -7.94 -11.67 10.63
CA GLY A 392 -7.21 -12.45 9.63
C GLY A 392 -6.97 -11.72 8.31
N TYR A 393 -7.71 -10.64 8.06
CA TYR A 393 -7.53 -9.80 6.87
C TYR A 393 -6.16 -9.15 6.90
N SER A 394 -5.34 -9.55 5.94
CA SER A 394 -3.98 -9.04 5.75
C SER A 394 -4.00 -7.81 4.88
N HIS A 395 -2.97 -6.98 5.03
CA HIS A 395 -2.95 -5.66 4.41
C HIS A 395 -3.21 -5.70 2.91
N GLN A 396 -2.59 -6.64 2.19
CA GLN A 396 -2.71 -6.71 0.74
C GLN A 396 -3.85 -7.62 0.28
N ASP A 397 -4.74 -8.09 1.16
CA ASP A 397 -5.84 -8.96 0.73
C ASP A 397 -6.82 -8.27 -0.21
N MET A 398 -6.84 -6.93 -0.22
CA MET A 398 -7.63 -6.13 -1.17
C MET A 398 -7.31 -6.39 -2.65
N LEU A 399 -6.14 -7.00 -2.93
CA LEU A 399 -5.68 -7.24 -4.30
C LEU A 399 -6.43 -8.39 -4.98
N SER A 400 -7.08 -9.22 -4.19
CA SER A 400 -7.89 -10.34 -4.64
C SER A 400 -9.33 -9.89 -4.90
N ALA A 401 -10.00 -10.44 -5.91
CA ALA A 401 -11.43 -10.20 -6.10
C ALA A 401 -12.26 -10.92 -5.01
N THR A 402 -11.75 -12.06 -4.53
CA THR A 402 -12.27 -12.74 -3.35
C THR A 402 -11.92 -11.93 -2.10
N GLN A 403 -12.95 -11.58 -1.33
CA GLN A 403 -12.88 -10.78 -0.12
C GLN A 403 -13.72 -11.47 0.97
N PRO A 404 -13.36 -11.36 2.27
CA PRO A 404 -14.18 -11.91 3.33
C PRO A 404 -15.58 -11.28 3.36
N ASP A 405 -16.61 -12.07 3.66
CA ASP A 405 -18.00 -11.60 3.73
C ASP A 405 -18.15 -10.39 4.67
N VAL A 406 -17.44 -10.37 5.79
CA VAL A 406 -17.48 -9.22 6.72
C VAL A 406 -17.05 -7.90 6.06
N VAL A 407 -16.05 -7.94 5.18
CA VAL A 407 -15.57 -6.74 4.45
C VAL A 407 -16.61 -6.32 3.43
N VAL A 408 -17.05 -7.29 2.64
CA VAL A 408 -18.03 -7.18 1.56
C VAL A 408 -19.35 -6.60 2.08
N GLU A 409 -19.98 -7.29 3.02
CA GLU A 409 -21.30 -6.95 3.55
C GLU A 409 -21.28 -5.62 4.30
N SER A 410 -20.20 -5.31 5.02
CA SER A 410 -20.09 -4.03 5.73
C SER A 410 -20.02 -2.84 4.78
N ILE A 411 -19.25 -2.95 3.69
CA ILE A 411 -19.18 -1.91 2.66
C ILE A 411 -20.54 -1.76 1.97
N ALA A 412 -21.17 -2.88 1.58
CA ALA A 412 -22.47 -2.85 0.91
C ALA A 412 -23.56 -2.24 1.80
N ALA A 413 -23.62 -2.63 3.07
CA ALA A 413 -24.57 -2.09 4.04
C ALA A 413 -24.35 -0.59 4.27
N PHE A 414 -23.09 -0.16 4.44
CA PHE A 414 -22.74 1.25 4.60
C PHE A 414 -23.16 2.09 3.40
N LEU A 415 -22.84 1.65 2.18
CA LEU A 415 -23.23 2.37 0.97
C LEU A 415 -24.75 2.41 0.80
N THR A 416 -25.45 1.31 1.05
CA THR A 416 -26.92 1.23 0.91
C THR A 416 -27.62 2.18 1.88
N ALA A 417 -27.21 2.15 3.16
CA ALA A 417 -27.80 2.99 4.20
C ALA A 417 -27.61 4.48 3.92
N ASN A 418 -26.45 4.87 3.36
CA ASN A 418 -26.10 6.28 3.19
C ASN A 418 -26.37 6.81 1.77
N ALA A 419 -26.57 5.95 0.77
CA ALA A 419 -27.03 6.35 -0.56
C ALA A 419 -28.54 6.60 -0.62
N ALA A 420 -29.33 6.00 0.27
CA ALA A 420 -30.78 6.19 0.36
C ALA A 420 -31.18 7.51 1.04
N ILE A 421 -30.44 7.94 2.08
CA ILE A 421 -30.63 9.23 2.77
C ILE A 421 -30.53 10.42 1.81
N ALA A 422 -29.76 10.24 0.74
CA ALA A 422 -29.51 11.22 -0.30
C ALA A 422 -30.58 11.28 -1.41
N ARG A 423 -31.62 10.43 -1.37
CA ARG A 423 -32.76 10.52 -2.32
C ARG A 423 -33.96 11.28 -1.74
N THR A 424 -33.96 11.53 -0.43
CA THR A 424 -35.11 12.07 0.33
C THR A 424 -34.86 13.43 0.97
N ALA A 425 -33.65 13.98 0.83
CA ALA A 425 -33.31 15.37 1.13
C ALA A 425 -33.03 16.09 -0.19
#